data_AF-A0A699Z7J6-F1
#
_entry.id   AF-A0A699Z7J6-F1
#
_cell.length_a   1.000
_cell.length_b   1.000
_cell.length_c   1.000
_cell.angle_alpha   90.00
_cell.angle_beta   90.00
_cell.angle_gamma   90.00
#
_symmetry.space_group_name_H-M   'P 1'
#
loop_
_entity.id
_entity.type
_entity.pdbx_description
1 polymer ?
#
loop_
_entity_poly.entity_id
_entity_poly.type
_entity_poly.pdbx_seq_one_letter_code
_entity_poly.pdbx_strand_id
1 'polypeptide(L)' 'GDCPTEYAVVPLSIYASDARDPSQLRVAHDVGCAALKRLTSSFGVPYPLPKLDMAAVPIFNAGAMENWGLIIFL' A
#
# COMPACT_ATOMS: atom_id res chain seq x y z
N GLY A 1 -1.03 6.35 -6.74
CA GLY A 1 -1.33 7.77 -6.54
C GLY A 1 -0.82 8.23 -5.19
N ASP A 2 -0.84 9.53 -4.96
CA ASP A 2 -0.31 10.12 -3.72
C ASP A 2 -1.25 9.89 -2.54
N CYS A 3 -0.70 9.48 -1.40
CA CYS A 3 -1.41 9.37 -0.12
C CYS A 3 -0.96 10.51 0.83
N PRO A 4 -1.79 11.54 1.03
CA PRO A 4 -1.50 12.56 2.03
C PRO A 4 -1.68 12.00 3.45
N THR A 5 -0.61 12.02 4.24
CA THR A 5 -0.62 11.78 5.69
C THR A 5 -0.53 13.10 6.44
N GLU A 6 -0.58 13.05 7.78
CA GLU A 6 -0.39 14.23 8.63
C GLU A 6 1.02 14.83 8.50
N TYR A 7 2.03 14.01 8.20
CA TYR A 7 3.44 14.41 8.20
C TYR A 7 4.04 14.62 6.81
N ALA A 8 3.56 13.89 5.81
CA ALA A 8 4.10 13.93 4.44
C ALA A 8 3.09 13.38 3.42
N VAL A 9 3.35 13.68 2.15
CA VAL A 9 2.71 12.98 1.02
C VAL A 9 3.57 11.78 0.66
N VAL A 10 2.98 10.58 0.69
CA VAL A 10 3.67 9.34 0.35
C VAL A 10 3.06 8.77 -0.94
N PRO A 11 3.84 8.68 -2.04
CA PRO A 11 3.43 7.95 -3.23
C PRO A 11 3.12 6.49 -2.90
N LEU A 12 1.93 6.04 -3.27
CA LEU A 12 1.50 4.65 -3.09
C LEU A 12 1.02 4.05 -4.41
N SER A 13 1.57 2.92 -4.81
CA SER A 13 1.21 2.25 -6.08
C SER A 13 0.74 0.83 -5.85
N ILE A 14 -0.20 0.39 -6.68
CA ILE A 14 -0.73 -0.97 -6.69
C ILE A 14 -0.31 -1.65 -7.98
N TYR A 15 0.33 -2.81 -7.85
CA TYR A 15 0.72 -3.68 -8.96
C TYR A 15 -0.12 -4.95 -8.92
N ALA A 16 -0.58 -5.40 -10.08
CA ALA A 16 -1.28 -6.66 -10.26
C ALA A 16 -1.10 -7.12 -11.71
N SER A 17 -1.41 -8.38 -12.00
CA SER A 17 -1.56 -8.83 -13.39
C SER A 17 -2.70 -8.08 -14.08
N ASP A 18 -2.58 -7.94 -15.39
CA ASP A 18 -3.60 -7.37 -16.28
C ASP A 18 -4.92 -8.17 -16.28
N ALA A 19 -4.89 -9.42 -15.86
CA ALA A 19 -6.07 -10.26 -15.66
C ALA A 19 -6.99 -9.79 -14.51
N ARG A 20 -6.53 -8.88 -13.64
CA ARG A 20 -7.30 -8.39 -12.49
C ARG A 20 -8.19 -7.21 -12.88
N ASP A 21 -9.39 -7.15 -12.31
CA ASP A 21 -10.28 -6.01 -12.50
C ASP A 21 -9.61 -4.71 -11.96
N PRO A 22 -9.40 -3.68 -12.81
CA PRO A 22 -8.82 -2.40 -12.40
C PRO A 22 -9.57 -1.71 -11.25
N SER A 23 -10.86 -1.98 -11.08
CA SER A 23 -11.65 -1.44 -9.97
C SER A 23 -11.10 -1.85 -8.61
N GLN A 24 -10.52 -3.05 -8.52
CA GLN A 24 -9.96 -3.59 -7.30
C GLN A 24 -8.63 -2.93 -6.92
N LEU A 25 -7.87 -2.42 -7.91
CA LEU A 25 -6.63 -1.67 -7.64
C LEU A 25 -6.94 -0.35 -6.97
N ARG A 26 -8.04 0.31 -7.36
CA ARG A 26 -8.50 1.54 -6.70
C ARG A 26 -8.88 1.29 -5.25
N VAL A 27 -9.65 0.23 -4.98
CA VAL A 27 -10.01 -0.15 -3.61
C VAL A 27 -8.75 -0.44 -2.76
N ALA A 28 -7.79 -1.19 -3.31
CA ALA A 28 -6.53 -1.46 -2.60
C ALA A 28 -5.73 -0.18 -2.32
N HIS A 29 -5.68 0.75 -3.27
CA HIS A 29 -5.03 2.05 -3.11
C HIS A 29 -5.68 2.87 -2.00
N ASP A 30 -7.01 3.02 -2.04
CA ASP A 30 -7.77 3.82 -1.07
C ASP A 30 -7.63 3.27 0.35
N VAL A 31 -7.75 1.94 0.51
CA VAL A 31 -7.57 1.26 1.79
C VAL A 31 -6.13 1.38 2.28
N GLY A 32 -5.15 1.21 1.38
CA GLY A 32 -3.72 1.38 1.70
C GLY A 32 -3.40 2.79 2.20
N CYS A 33 -3.89 3.83 1.51
CA CYS A 33 -3.74 5.22 1.94
C CYS A 33 -4.40 5.46 3.31
N ALA A 34 -5.61 4.95 3.53
CA ALA A 34 -6.32 5.09 4.80
C ALA A 34 -5.57 4.43 5.96
N ALA A 35 -5.04 3.22 5.74
CA ALA A 35 -4.22 2.51 6.71
C ALA A 35 -2.92 3.29 7.01
N LEU A 36 -2.20 3.75 5.99
CA LEU A 36 -0.98 4.53 6.14
C LEU A 36 -1.21 5.80 6.98
N LYS A 37 -2.27 6.55 6.67
CA LYS A 37 -2.67 7.75 7.43
C LYS A 37 -3.02 7.40 8.87
N ARG A 38 -3.79 6.33 9.09
CA ARG A 38 -4.19 5.91 10.44
C ARG A 38 -3.00 5.50 11.28
N LEU A 39 -2.07 4.71 10.73
CA LEU A 39 -0.93 4.18 11.47
C LEU A 39 0.08 5.29 11.78
N THR A 40 0.41 6.14 10.81
CA THR A 40 1.33 7.27 11.02
C THR A 40 0.81 8.21 12.11
N SER A 41 -0.47 8.60 12.04
CA SER A 41 -1.10 9.44 13.07
C SER A 41 -1.20 8.75 14.45
N SER A 42 -1.54 7.46 14.49
CA SER A 42 -1.67 6.73 15.77
C SER A 42 -0.34 6.53 16.49
N PHE A 43 0.74 6.28 15.74
CA PHE A 43 2.08 6.11 16.32
C PHE A 43 2.83 7.43 16.50
N GLY A 44 2.37 8.51 15.89
CA GLY A 44 3.07 9.79 15.89
C GLY A 44 4.39 9.76 15.10
N VAL A 45 4.54 8.80 14.18
CA VAL A 45 5.78 8.55 13.43
C VAL A 45 5.48 8.62 11.94
N PRO A 46 6.20 9.47 11.16
CA PRO A 46 6.04 9.53 9.71
C PRO A 46 6.52 8.25 9.04
N TYR A 47 5.96 7.94 7.87
CA TYR A 47 6.47 6.84 7.07
C TYR A 47 7.89 7.20 6.56
N PRO A 48 8.90 6.35 6.80
CA PRO A 48 10.30 6.76 6.65
C PRO A 48 10.85 6.63 5.22
N LEU A 49 10.16 5.91 4.33
CA LEU A 49 10.61 5.69 2.96
C LEU A 49 9.90 6.65 2.00
N PRO A 50 10.53 6.98 0.84
CA PRO A 50 9.95 7.91 -0.12
C PRO A 50 8.73 7.37 -0.87
N LYS A 51 8.38 6.08 -0.71
CA LYS A 51 7.26 5.41 -1.39
C LYS A 51 6.81 4.16 -0.63
N LEU A 52 5.57 3.76 -0.86
CA LEU A 52 5.03 2.46 -0.45
C LEU A 52 4.37 1.77 -1.64
N ASP A 53 4.85 0.59 -2.04
CA ASP A 53 4.20 -0.18 -3.09
C ASP A 53 3.47 -1.39 -2.51
N MET A 54 2.41 -1.81 -3.18
CA MET A 54 1.68 -3.03 -2.89
C MET A 54 1.52 -3.86 -4.17
N ALA A 55 1.81 -5.16 -4.12
CA ALA A 55 1.76 -6.03 -5.28
C ALA A 55 0.89 -7.27 -5.01
N ALA A 56 -0.07 -7.56 -5.88
CA ALA A 56 -0.82 -8.81 -5.91
C ALA A 56 -0.07 -9.85 -6.76
N VAL A 57 0.32 -10.96 -6.15
CA VAL A 57 1.12 -12.03 -6.77
C VAL A 57 0.34 -13.35 -6.71
N PRO A 58 0.18 -14.08 -7.83
CA PRO A 58 -0.75 -15.22 -7.94
C PRO A 58 -0.38 -16.45 -7.11
N ILE A 59 0.85 -16.54 -6.60
CA ILE A 59 1.29 -17.62 -5.71
C ILE A 59 2.11 -16.98 -4.59
N PHE A 60 1.54 -16.97 -3.39
CA PHE A 60 2.23 -16.58 -2.18
C PHE A 60 1.90 -17.60 -1.07
N ASN A 61 2.83 -17.98 -0.19
CA ASN A 61 2.54 -19.02 0.81
C ASN A 61 1.86 -18.47 2.07
N ALA A 62 1.97 -17.15 2.29
CA ALA A 62 1.25 -16.41 3.32
C ALA A 62 0.15 -15.56 2.65
N GLY A 63 -0.87 -15.11 3.40
CA GLY A 63 -1.89 -14.22 2.81
C GLY A 63 -1.33 -12.85 2.39
N ALA A 64 -0.30 -12.36 3.09
CA ALA A 64 0.46 -11.16 2.76
C ALA A 64 1.85 -11.17 3.42
N MET A 65 2.75 -10.29 2.98
CA MET A 65 4.07 -10.07 3.58
C MET A 65 4.48 -8.60 3.50
N GLU A 66 4.89 -8.07 4.65
CA GLU A 66 5.16 -6.67 4.91
C GLU A 66 6.59 -6.22 4.56
N ASN A 67 7.10 -6.59 3.38
CA ASN A 67 8.44 -6.13 3.01
C ASN A 67 8.49 -4.59 2.96
N TRP A 68 9.54 -4.01 3.53
CA TRP A 68 9.59 -2.58 3.78
C TRP A 68 9.59 -1.79 2.47
N GLY A 69 8.50 -1.08 2.21
CA GLY A 69 8.28 -0.33 0.97
C GLY A 69 7.68 -1.17 -0.17
N LEU A 70 7.47 -2.47 0.00
CA LEU A 70 6.82 -3.36 -0.98
C LEU A 70 6.00 -4.45 -0.26
N ILE A 71 4.73 -4.20 -0.02
CA ILE A 71 3.85 -5.20 0.59
C ILE A 71 3.37 -6.16 -0.51
N ILE A 72 3.50 -7.47 -0.28
CA ILE A 72 3.03 -8.50 -1.22
C ILE A 72 1.75 -9.11 -0.69
N PHE A 73 0.74 -9.26 -1.54
CA PHE A 73 -0.55 -9.88 -1.26
C PHE A 73 -0.78 -11.05 -2.23
N LEU A 74 -1.56 -12.03 -1.79
CA LEU A 74 -2.07 -13.14 -2.61
C LEU A 74 -3.39 -12.77 -3.30
#